data_AF-A0A3M1K638-F1
#
_entry.id   AF-A0A3M1K638-F1
#
_cell.length_a   1.000
_cell.length_b   1.000
_cell.length_c   1.000
_cell.angle_alpha   90.00
_cell.angle_beta   90.00
_cell.angle_gamma   90.00
#
_symmetry.space_group_name_H-M   'P 1'
#
loop_
_entity.id
_entity.type
_entity.pdbx_description
1 polymer ?
#
loop_
_entity_poly.entity_id
_entity_poly.type
_entity_poly.pdbx_seq_one_letter_code
_entity_poly.pdbx_strand_id
1 'polypeptide(L)'
;VPMTPETGAQLVEKYQCRTCHRIGGEGAIFGPDLAGITKKVNDPAHVTLRLWLRDPSALRPSTPMPNFRLSDTEIEAIILYLAELDGGQ
;
A
#
# COMPACT_ATOMS: atom_id res chain seq x y z
N VAL A 1 1.88 14.13 -9.42
CA VAL A 1 0.67 13.37 -9.02
C VAL A 1 0.20 13.94 -7.69
N PRO A 2 -1.07 14.36 -7.51
CA PRO A 2 -1.56 14.88 -6.23
C PRO A 2 -1.54 13.80 -5.14
N MET A 3 -1.10 14.14 -3.93
CA MET A 3 -1.08 13.23 -2.78
C MET A 3 -2.44 13.24 -2.08
N THR A 4 -3.41 12.53 -2.66
CA THR A 4 -4.79 12.47 -2.14
C THR A 4 -5.26 11.01 -2.03
N PRO A 5 -6.21 10.68 -1.13
CA PRO A 5 -6.81 9.34 -1.06
C PRO A 5 -7.41 8.90 -2.41
N GLU A 6 -8.03 9.82 -3.16
CA GLU A 6 -8.63 9.52 -4.46
C GLU A 6 -7.56 9.13 -5.49
N THR A 7 -6.43 9.84 -5.51
CA THR A 7 -5.27 9.42 -6.29
C THR A 7 -4.79 8.03 -5.85
N GLY A 8 -4.70 7.78 -4.54
CA GLY A 8 -4.28 6.50 -3.99
C GLY A 8 -5.14 5.34 -4.47
N ALA A 9 -6.46 5.52 -4.45
CA ALA A 9 -7.42 4.56 -4.99
C ALA A 9 -7.17 4.28 -6.48
N GLN A 10 -6.97 5.32 -7.29
CA GLN A 10 -6.65 5.17 -8.72
C GLN A 10 -5.34 4.41 -8.94
N LEU A 11 -4.32 4.65 -8.12
CA LEU A 11 -3.04 3.96 -8.20
C LEU A 11 -3.18 2.48 -7.81
N VAL A 12 -3.98 2.17 -6.78
CA VAL A 12 -4.29 0.79 -6.36
C VAL A 12 -4.89 -0.02 -7.53
N GLU A 13 -5.79 0.60 -8.30
CA GLU A 13 -6.36 -0.04 -9.50
C GLU A 13 -5.34 -0.11 -10.65
N LYS A 14 -4.63 0.99 -10.92
CA LYS A 14 -3.61 1.08 -11.99
C LYS A 14 -2.53 0.00 -11.86
N TYR A 15 -2.03 -0.22 -10.63
CA TYR A 15 -1.01 -1.22 -10.34
C TYR A 15 -1.60 -2.59 -9.97
N GLN A 16 -2.92 -2.73 -10.07
CA GLN A 16 -3.65 -3.97 -9.83
C GLN A 16 -3.35 -4.61 -8.48
N CYS A 17 -3.16 -3.80 -7.43
CA CYS A 17 -2.76 -4.28 -6.10
C CYS A 17 -3.73 -5.34 -5.55
N ARG A 18 -5.03 -5.19 -5.90
CA ARG A 18 -6.13 -6.10 -5.52
C ARG A 18 -6.04 -7.50 -6.13
N THR A 19 -5.23 -7.69 -7.17
CA THR A 19 -4.97 -9.02 -7.75
C THR A 19 -4.25 -9.93 -6.74
N CYS A 20 -3.51 -9.35 -5.80
CA CYS A 20 -2.82 -10.08 -4.76
C CYS A 20 -3.41 -9.83 -3.38
N HIS A 21 -3.74 -8.59 -3.06
CA HIS A 21 -4.15 -8.16 -1.72
C HIS A 21 -5.66 -7.98 -1.60
N ARG A 22 -6.16 -8.18 -0.37
CA ARG A 22 -7.46 -7.65 0.04
C ARG A 22 -7.26 -6.23 0.56
N ILE A 23 -8.05 -5.29 0.04
CA ILE A 23 -7.98 -3.86 0.36
C ILE A 23 -9.42 -3.37 0.57
N GLY A 24 -9.75 -2.80 1.73
CA GLY A 24 -11.14 -2.38 2.00
C GLY A 24 -12.18 -3.50 1.83
N GLY A 25 -11.82 -4.73 2.18
CA GLY A 25 -12.71 -5.90 2.10
C GLY A 25 -12.78 -6.62 0.75
N GLU A 26 -12.20 -6.05 -0.31
CA GLU A 26 -12.27 -6.61 -1.68
C GLU A 26 -10.89 -6.99 -2.23
N GLY A 27 -10.84 -7.97 -3.14
CA GLY A 27 -9.61 -8.42 -3.80
C GLY A 27 -9.22 -9.87 -3.43
N ALA A 28 -8.01 -10.25 -3.81
CA ALA A 28 -7.49 -11.59 -3.63
C ALA A 28 -6.82 -11.79 -2.25
N ILE A 29 -6.40 -13.03 -1.97
CA ILE A 29 -5.76 -13.43 -0.71
C ILE A 29 -4.38 -14.07 -0.94
N PHE A 30 -3.75 -13.78 -2.08
CA PHE A 30 -2.41 -14.27 -2.39
C PHE A 30 -1.34 -13.54 -1.56
N GLY A 31 -1.50 -12.22 -1.42
CA GLY A 31 -0.81 -11.40 -0.44
C GLY A 31 -1.63 -11.26 0.85
N PRO A 32 -1.03 -10.72 1.93
CA PRO A 32 -1.74 -10.45 3.17
C PRO A 32 -2.87 -9.43 2.96
N ASP A 33 -3.91 -9.52 3.79
CA ASP A 33 -4.92 -8.47 3.93
C ASP A 33 -4.24 -7.18 4.42
N LEU A 34 -4.63 -6.04 3.84
CA LEU A 34 -4.09 -4.73 4.18
C LEU A 34 -4.94 -3.98 5.21
N ALA A 35 -6.04 -4.56 5.70
CA ALA A 35 -6.80 -3.99 6.80
C ALA A 35 -5.92 -3.72 8.04
N GLY A 36 -5.94 -2.48 8.53
CA GLY A 36 -5.18 -2.02 9.68
C GLY A 36 -3.68 -1.81 9.42
N ILE A 37 -3.22 -1.89 8.16
CA ILE A 37 -1.79 -1.79 7.83
C ILE A 37 -1.18 -0.44 8.25
N THR A 38 -1.97 0.63 8.30
CA THR A 38 -1.52 1.98 8.70
C THR A 38 -1.65 2.23 10.20
N LYS A 39 -2.22 1.30 10.98
CA LYS A 39 -2.43 1.40 12.43
C LYS A 39 -1.33 0.72 13.28
N LYS A 40 -0.18 0.38 12.67
CA LYS A 40 0.93 -0.30 13.37
C LYS A 40 1.54 0.59 14.46
N VAL A 41 1.44 0.17 15.72
CA VAL A 41 1.95 0.90 16.91
C VAL A 41 3.46 1.17 16.82
N ASN A 42 4.23 0.22 16.26
CA ASN A 42 5.67 0.35 16.11
C ASN A 42 6.11 1.07 14.82
N ASP A 43 5.17 1.51 13.99
CA ASP A 43 5.44 2.25 12.75
C ASP A 43 4.45 3.43 12.56
N PRO A 44 4.36 4.36 13.54
CA PRO A 44 3.35 5.42 13.55
C PRO A 44 3.51 6.42 12.39
N ALA A 45 4.71 6.48 11.81
CA ALA A 45 5.04 7.30 10.65
C ALA A 45 5.20 6.46 9.37
N HIS A 46 4.62 5.25 9.32
CA HIS A 46 4.63 4.28 8.20
C HIS A 46 5.96 4.15 7.44
N VAL A 47 7.08 4.25 8.12
CA VAL A 47 8.43 4.20 7.54
C VAL A 47 8.65 2.84 6.88
N THR A 48 8.23 1.76 7.54
CA THR A 48 8.38 0.41 6.99
C THR A 48 7.50 0.22 5.76
N LEU A 49 6.28 0.76 5.78
CA LEU A 49 5.37 0.69 4.63
C LEU A 49 5.91 1.48 3.43
N ARG A 50 6.45 2.68 3.65
CA ARG A 50 7.10 3.50 2.60
C ARG A 50 8.28 2.77 1.97
N LEU A 51 9.18 2.20 2.78
CA LEU A 51 10.32 1.45 2.29
C LEU A 51 9.88 0.20 1.51
N TRP A 52 8.83 -0.48 1.97
CA TRP A 52 8.26 -1.64 1.31
C TRP A 52 7.67 -1.30 -0.07
N LEU A 53 6.93 -0.20 -0.19
CA LEU A 53 6.38 0.26 -1.46
C LEU A 53 7.46 0.79 -2.43
N ARG A 54 8.56 1.32 -1.88
CA ARG A 54 9.69 1.85 -2.66
C ARG A 54 10.50 0.74 -3.35
N ASP A 55 10.90 -0.27 -2.58
CA ASP A 55 11.60 -1.43 -3.13
C ASP A 55 11.40 -2.66 -2.21
N PRO A 56 10.38 -3.48 -2.47
CA PRO A 56 10.11 -4.65 -1.63
C PRO A 56 11.23 -5.69 -1.74
N SER A 57 11.92 -5.76 -2.89
CA SER A 57 13.01 -6.71 -3.13
C SER A 57 14.29 -6.35 -2.38
N ALA A 58 14.54 -5.05 -2.16
CA ALA A 58 15.65 -4.59 -1.32
C ALA A 58 15.45 -4.98 0.16
N LEU A 59 14.21 -5.00 0.65
CA LEU A 59 13.90 -5.44 2.02
C LEU A 59 13.79 -6.96 2.14
N ARG A 60 13.21 -7.62 1.14
CA ARG A 60 13.05 -9.08 1.09
C ARG A 60 13.25 -9.57 -0.35
N PRO A 61 14.46 -10.04 -0.72
CA PRO A 61 14.78 -10.44 -2.09
C PRO A 61 13.87 -11.52 -2.70
N SER A 62 13.31 -12.40 -1.86
CA SER A 62 12.42 -13.50 -2.29
C SER A 62 10.93 -13.11 -2.33
N THR A 63 10.59 -11.83 -2.14
CA THR A 63 9.19 -11.39 -2.16
C THR A 63 8.59 -11.51 -3.56
N PRO A 64 7.35 -12.03 -3.70
CA PRO A 64 6.66 -12.05 -4.99
C PRO A 64 6.09 -10.68 -5.38
N MET A 65 6.06 -9.71 -4.46
CA MET A 65 5.59 -8.36 -4.74
C MET A 65 6.59 -7.63 -5.66
N PRO A 66 6.19 -7.19 -6.86
CA PRO A 66 7.10 -6.54 -7.78
C PRO A 66 7.45 -5.12 -7.32
N ASN A 67 8.60 -4.61 -7.78
CA ASN A 67 8.93 -3.21 -7.65
C ASN A 67 8.22 -2.40 -8.76
N PHE A 68 7.16 -1.69 -8.39
CA PHE A 68 6.37 -0.86 -9.30
C PHE A 68 7.03 0.47 -9.69
N ARG A 69 8.20 0.78 -9.09
CA ARG A 69 8.98 2.01 -9.28
C ARG A 69 8.14 3.27 -9.00
N LEU A 70 7.38 3.23 -7.91
CA LEU A 70 6.55 4.33 -7.47
C LEU A 70 7.40 5.56 -7.10
N SER A 71 6.92 6.74 -7.48
CA SER A 71 7.44 8.00 -6.95
C SER A 71 7.01 8.21 -5.50
N ASP A 72 7.73 9.06 -4.77
CA ASP A 72 7.39 9.35 -3.37
C ASP A 72 5.97 9.90 -3.24
N THR A 73 5.53 10.75 -4.18
CA THR A 73 4.14 11.26 -4.21
C THR A 73 3.08 10.19 -4.45
N GLU A 74 3.39 9.15 -5.23
CA GLU A 74 2.47 8.01 -5.44
C GLU A 74 2.40 7.12 -4.21
N ILE A 75 3.54 6.89 -3.55
CA ILE A 75 3.60 6.15 -2.28
C ILE A 75 2.73 6.85 -1.22
N GLU A 76 2.88 8.17 -1.06
CA GLU A 76 2.05 8.94 -0.11
C GLU A 76 0.57 8.87 -0.45
N ALA A 77 0.19 9.02 -1.72
CA ALA A 77 -1.20 8.90 -2.14
C ALA A 77 -1.80 7.53 -1.78
N ILE A 78 -1.06 6.44 -2.03
CA ILE A 78 -1.48 5.06 -1.68
C ILE A 78 -1.64 4.93 -0.16
N ILE A 79 -0.69 5.43 0.64
CA ILE A 79 -0.76 5.35 2.10
C ILE A 79 -1.97 6.14 2.63
N LEU A 80 -2.26 7.33 2.08
CA LEU A 80 -3.43 8.12 2.46
C LEU A 80 -4.73 7.38 2.19
N TYR A 81 -4.84 6.71 1.04
CA TYR A 81 -6.00 5.86 0.73
C TYR A 81 -6.14 4.68 1.70
N LEU A 82 -5.05 3.98 1.99
CA LEU A 82 -5.07 2.88 2.97
C LEU A 82 -5.46 3.38 4.37
N ALA A 83 -4.99 4.57 4.77
CA ALA A 83 -5.32 5.18 6.05
C ALA A 83 -6.80 5.59 6.15
N GLU A 84 -7.41 6.07 5.06
CA GLU A 84 -8.84 6.35 4.99
C GLU A 84 -9.66 5.08 5.20
N LEU A 85 -9.30 3.99 4.51
CA LEU A 85 -9.94 2.69 4.69
C LEU A 85 -9.78 2.18 6.12
N ASP A 86 -8.60 2.33 6.71
CA ASP A 86 -8.34 1.95 8.10
C ASP A 86 -9.12 2.82 9.09
N GLY A 87 -9.34 4.10 8.82
CA GLY A 87 -10.14 5.00 9.67
C GLY A 87 -11.65 4.72 9.63
N GLY A 88 -12.16 4.13 8.55
CA GLY A 88 -13.56 3.73 8.39
C GLY A 88 -13.94 2.37 9.00
N GLN A 89 -12.98 1.66 9.59
CA GLN A 89 -13.12 0.36 10.27
C GLN A 89 -12.88 0.50 11.77
#